data_AF-A0A957BG98-F1
#
_entry.id   AF-A0A957BG98-F1
#
_cell.length_a   1.000
_cell.length_b   1.000
_cell.length_c   1.000
_cell.angle_alpha   90.00
_cell.angle_beta   90.00
_cell.angle_gamma   90.00
#
_symmetry.space_group_name_H-M   'P 1'
#
loop_
_entity.id
_entity.type
_entity.pdbx_description
1 polymer ?
#
loop_
_entity_poly.entity_id
_entity_poly.type
_entity_poly.pdbx_seq_one_letter_code
_entity_poly.pdbx_strand_id
1 'polypeptide(L)'
;SSVLEATSDSEAVTFPESAIAVEDTTISLPASFSEGEATVSLELDVFYCEVENETVCLIERAMFDLPVTVSEDGSEGIAIDHTITLPENISQGL
;
A
#
# COMPACT_ATOMS: atom_id res chain seq x y z
N SER A 1 -6.09 -1.79 13.02
CA SER A 1 -6.39 -2.24 11.65
C SER A 1 -5.39 -1.61 10.72
N SER A 2 -4.87 -2.39 9.78
CA SER A 2 -3.92 -1.89 8.78
C SER A 2 -4.66 -1.08 7.72
N VAL A 3 -4.03 -0.04 7.18
CA VAL A 3 -4.62 0.89 6.20
C VAL A 3 -3.62 1.14 5.09
N LEU A 4 -4.10 1.13 3.85
CA LEU A 4 -3.34 1.55 2.67
C LEU A 4 -3.94 2.86 2.17
N GLU A 5 -3.13 3.90 2.15
CA GLU A 5 -3.46 5.21 1.59
C GLU A 5 -2.78 5.39 0.23
N ALA A 6 -3.45 6.09 -0.68
CA ALA A 6 -2.98 6.33 -2.03
C ALA A 6 -3.29 7.75 -2.49
N THR A 7 -2.29 8.37 -3.08
CA THR A 7 -2.37 9.72 -3.63
C THR A 7 -1.64 9.80 -4.96
N SER A 8 -2.00 10.79 -5.76
CA SER A 8 -1.37 11.10 -7.04
C SER A 8 -1.10 12.60 -7.08
N ASP A 9 0.03 13.02 -7.66
CA ASP A 9 0.33 14.44 -7.85
C ASP A 9 -0.36 15.06 -9.08
N SER A 10 -0.98 14.23 -9.92
CA SER A 10 -1.53 14.58 -11.23
C SER A 10 -2.90 13.95 -11.47
N GLU A 11 -3.68 14.55 -12.37
CA GLU A 11 -5.00 14.04 -12.80
C GLU A 11 -4.89 12.78 -13.67
N ALA A 12 -3.69 12.41 -14.13
CA ALA A 12 -3.46 11.20 -14.91
C ALA A 12 -3.81 9.90 -14.14
N VAL A 13 -3.75 9.93 -12.81
CA VAL A 13 -4.21 8.83 -11.94
C VAL A 13 -5.09 9.41 -10.84
N THR A 14 -6.32 8.92 -10.73
CA THR A 14 -7.27 9.34 -9.70
C THR A 14 -7.78 8.15 -8.90
N PHE A 15 -7.75 8.26 -7.57
CA PHE A 15 -8.31 7.24 -6.68
C PHE A 15 -9.70 7.69 -6.18
N PRO A 16 -10.75 6.85 -6.32
CA PRO A 16 -12.08 7.18 -5.80
C PRO A 16 -12.12 7.17 -4.27
N GLU A 17 -11.29 6.32 -3.66
CA GLU A 17 -11.06 6.24 -2.22
C GLU A 17 -9.55 6.34 -2.00
N SER A 18 -9.13 7.32 -1.21
CA SER A 18 -7.71 7.56 -0.92
C SER A 18 -7.17 6.67 0.19
N ALA A 19 -8.02 5.92 0.88
CA ALA A 19 -7.65 5.05 1.98
C ALA A 19 -8.56 3.82 2.00
N ILE A 20 -7.97 2.63 2.14
CA ILE A 20 -8.70 1.37 2.25
C ILE A 20 -8.15 0.53 3.40
N ALA A 21 -9.03 -0.23 4.06
CA ALA A 21 -8.62 -1.17 5.08
C ALA A 21 -7.92 -2.37 4.45
N VAL A 22 -6.81 -2.79 5.05
CA VAL A 22 -6.05 -3.97 4.63
C VAL A 22 -6.44 -5.14 5.51
N GLU A 23 -7.23 -6.06 4.94
CA GLU A 23 -7.70 -7.27 5.61
C GLU A 23 -7.06 -8.55 5.06
N ASP A 24 -6.49 -8.48 3.85
CA ASP A 24 -5.87 -9.60 3.13
C ASP A 24 -4.43 -9.26 2.70
N THR A 25 -3.67 -10.29 2.29
CA THR A 25 -2.30 -10.14 1.77
C THR A 25 -2.25 -9.57 0.35
N THR A 26 -3.37 -9.58 -0.36
CA THR A 26 -3.50 -9.02 -1.71
C THR A 26 -4.62 -8.00 -1.68
N ILE A 27 -4.29 -6.76 -2.02
CA ILE A 27 -5.19 -5.63 -1.95
C ILE A 27 -5.31 -5.04 -3.35
N SER A 28 -6.53 -4.84 -3.82
CA SER A 28 -6.81 -4.16 -5.08
C SER A 28 -7.36 -2.78 -4.78
N LEU A 29 -6.62 -1.75 -5.21
CA LEU A 29 -7.06 -0.36 -5.08
C LEU A 29 -7.63 0.11 -6.43
N PRO A 30 -8.91 0.46 -6.53
CA PRO A 30 -9.47 0.98 -7.77
C PRO A 30 -8.85 2.34 -8.11
N ALA A 31 -8.54 2.56 -9.39
CA ALA A 31 -8.04 3.83 -9.89
C ALA A 31 -8.66 4.13 -11.27
N SER A 32 -8.76 5.42 -11.60
CA SER A 32 -9.11 5.91 -12.93
C SER A 32 -7.88 6.50 -13.58
N PHE A 33 -7.71 6.22 -14.87
CA PHE A 33 -6.51 6.60 -15.63
C PHE A 33 -6.89 7.59 -16.73
N SER A 34 -6.05 8.59 -16.94
CA SER A 34 -6.08 9.53 -18.06
C SER A 34 -4.67 9.69 -18.61
N GLU A 35 -4.53 9.83 -19.93
CA GLU A 35 -3.22 9.93 -20.57
C GLU A 35 -2.37 11.04 -19.94
N GLY A 36 -1.12 10.72 -19.62
CA GLY A 36 -0.20 11.64 -18.96
C GLY A 36 0.79 10.94 -18.04
N GLU A 37 1.49 11.74 -17.25
CA GLU A 37 2.47 11.28 -16.26
C GLU A 37 1.99 11.66 -14.86
N ALA A 38 2.21 10.76 -13.90
CA ALA A 38 1.92 10.97 -12.49
C ALA A 38 2.95 10.24 -11.62
N THR A 39 3.19 10.74 -10.44
CA THR A 39 3.80 10.02 -9.33
C THR A 39 2.69 9.57 -8.40
N VAL A 40 2.53 8.26 -8.28
CA VAL A 40 1.61 7.65 -7.31
C VAL A 40 2.37 7.39 -6.02
N SER A 41 1.90 7.99 -4.94
CA SER A 41 2.45 7.79 -3.60
C SER A 41 1.49 6.91 -2.79
N LEU A 42 2.01 5.77 -2.30
CA LEU A 42 1.28 4.81 -1.47
C LEU A 42 1.89 4.80 -0.06
N GLU A 43 1.05 4.94 0.97
CA GLU A 43 1.45 4.80 2.37
C GLU A 43 0.69 3.62 2.98
N LEU A 44 1.43 2.58 3.39
CA LEU A 44 0.89 1.41 4.06
C LEU A 44 1.25 1.47 5.54
N ASP A 45 0.23 1.59 6.39
CA ASP A 45 0.35 1.44 7.84
C ASP A 45 -0.12 0.04 8.24
N VAL A 46 0.81 -0.80 8.71
CA VAL A 46 0.51 -2.15 9.17
C VAL A 46 0.50 -2.20 10.69
N PHE A 47 -0.65 -2.63 11.23
CA PHE A 47 -0.85 -2.78 12.66
C PHE A 47 -0.84 -4.27 13.03
N TYR A 48 0.19 -4.69 13.75
CA TYR A 48 0.32 -6.07 14.24
C TYR A 48 0.45 -6.07 15.76
N CYS A 49 -0.41 -6.82 16.45
CA CYS A 49 -0.28 -7.10 17.88
C CYS A 49 0.11 -8.55 18.07
N GLU A 50 1.14 -8.81 18.86
CA GLU A 50 1.50 -10.19 19.23
C GLU A 50 0.36 -10.83 20.03
N VAL A 51 -0.04 -12.03 19.62
CA VAL A 51 -1.13 -12.78 20.26
C VAL A 51 -0.73 -13.24 21.67
N GLU A 52 0.58 -13.36 21.95
CA GLU A 52 1.11 -13.80 23.25
C GLU A 52 1.50 -12.65 24.19
N ASN A 53 1.73 -11.45 23.66
CA ASN A 53 2.05 -10.26 24.45
C ASN A 53 1.10 -9.12 24.05
N GLU A 54 -0.12 -9.13 24.59
CA GLU A 54 -1.18 -8.11 24.42
C GLU A 54 -0.75 -6.67 24.82
N THR A 55 0.51 -6.47 25.23
CA THR A 55 1.08 -5.20 25.67
C THR A 55 1.90 -4.50 24.57
N VAL A 56 2.29 -5.20 23.49
CA VAL A 56 3.11 -4.63 22.41
C VAL A 56 2.40 -4.77 21.07
N CYS A 57 1.90 -3.66 20.54
CA CYS A 57 1.46 -3.55 19.16
C CYS A 57 2.51 -2.77 18.37
N LEU A 58 2.99 -3.37 17.30
CA LEU A 58 3.95 -2.78 16.38
C LEU A 58 3.20 -2.09 15.23
N ILE A 59 3.73 -0.94 14.85
CA ILE A 59 3.28 -0.19 13.69
C ILE A 59 4.46 -0.13 12.74
N GLU A 60 4.32 -0.75 11.58
CA GLU A 60 5.24 -0.54 10.46
C GLU A 60 4.59 0.42 9.47
N ARG A 61 5.38 1.37 8.97
CA ARG A 61 4.98 2.26 7.89
C ARG A 61 5.89 2.04 6.69
N ALA A 62 5.28 1.66 5.56
CA ALA A 62 5.96 1.55 4.28
C ALA A 62 5.44 2.64 3.32
N MET A 63 6.36 3.31 2.63
CA MET A 63 6.04 4.36 1.65
C MET A 63 6.60 3.97 0.29
N PHE A 64 5.81 4.15 -0.77
CA PHE A 64 6.19 3.85 -2.14
C PHE A 64 5.87 5.04 -3.04
N ASP A 65 6.88 5.55 -3.73
CA ASP A 65 6.71 6.58 -4.77
C ASP A 65 6.97 5.94 -6.13
N LEU A 66 5.91 5.87 -6.95
CA LEU A 66 5.90 5.15 -8.20
C LEU A 66 5.68 6.14 -9.35
N PRO A 67 6.69 6.39 -10.19
CA PRO A 67 6.47 7.14 -11.42
C PRO A 67 5.66 6.27 -12.39
N VAL A 68 4.50 6.76 -12.80
CA VAL A 68 3.55 6.10 -13.70
C VAL A 68 3.37 6.96 -14.95
N THR A 69 3.47 6.31 -16.10
CA THR A 69 3.08 6.90 -17.40
C THR A 69 1.84 6.17 -17.88
N VAL A 70 0.76 6.92 -18.13
CA VAL A 70 -0.51 6.42 -18.66
C VAL A 70 -0.58 6.72 -20.15
N SER A 71 -0.84 5.69 -20.95
CA SER A 71 -0.97 5.76 -22.41
C SER A 71 -2.09 4.84 -22.90
N GLU A 72 -2.69 5.11 -24.06
CA GLU A 72 -3.80 4.31 -24.61
C GLU A 72 -3.48 2.80 -24.76
N ASP A 73 -2.24 2.45 -25.12
CA ASP A 73 -1.78 1.05 -25.25
C ASP A 73 -1.14 0.49 -23.96
N GLY A 74 -1.38 1.15 -22.81
CA GLY A 74 -0.81 0.79 -21.52
C GLY A 74 -1.41 -0.49 -20.89
N SER A 75 -0.82 -0.92 -19.77
CA SER A 75 -1.40 -2.00 -18.96
C SER A 75 -2.56 -1.47 -18.11
N GLU A 76 -3.56 -2.33 -17.83
CA GLU A 76 -4.75 -1.98 -17.03
C GLU A 76 -4.49 -1.85 -15.52
N GLY A 77 -3.26 -2.08 -15.07
CA GLY A 77 -2.87 -1.94 -13.67
C GLY A 77 -1.37 -2.15 -13.43
N ILE A 78 -0.96 -1.94 -12.19
CA ILE A 78 0.41 -2.13 -11.71
C ILE A 78 0.38 -3.07 -10.51
N ALA A 79 1.22 -4.10 -10.52
CA ALA A 79 1.42 -4.98 -9.37
C ALA A 79 2.66 -4.52 -8.60
N ILE A 80 2.52 -4.42 -7.28
CA ILE A 80 3.60 -4.01 -6.37
C ILE A 80 3.73 -5.11 -5.32
N ASP A 81 4.86 -5.81 -5.34
CA ASP A 81 5.19 -6.81 -4.34
C ASP A 81 6.00 -6.13 -3.22
N HIS A 82 5.46 -6.19 -2.00
CA HIS A 82 6.16 -5.72 -0.80
C HIS A 82 6.14 -6.79 0.28
N THR A 83 7.30 -7.04 0.89
CA THR A 83 7.45 -7.95 2.03
C THR A 83 7.80 -7.14 3.26
N ILE A 84 6.92 -7.21 4.24
CA ILE A 84 7.08 -6.61 5.57
C ILE A 84 8.03 -7.51 6.37
N THR A 85 9.19 -6.98 6.73
CA THR A 85 10.16 -7.71 7.56
C THR A 85 9.94 -7.37 9.03
N LEU A 86 9.29 -8.27 9.75
CA LEU A 86 9.11 -8.12 11.20
C LEU A 86 10.47 -8.12 11.91
N PRO A 87 10.66 -7.28 12.95
CA PRO A 87 11.87 -7.28 13.74
C PRO A 87 12.11 -8.67 14.37
N GLU A 88 13.35 -9.14 14.33
CA GLU A 88 13.76 -10.52 14.65
C GLU A 88 13.33 -11.03 16.04
N ASN A 89 13.05 -10.11 16.97
CA ASN A 89 12.59 -10.44 18.32
C ASN A 89 11.12 -10.90 18.41
N ILE A 90 10.35 -10.81 17.33
CA ILE A 90 8.93 -11.21 17.28
C ILE A 90 8.76 -12.64 16.74
N SER A 91 9.67 -13.12 15.89
CA SER A 91 9.57 -14.45 15.26
C SER A 91 10.09 -15.61 16.13
N GLN A 92 10.61 -15.33 17.33
CA GLN A 92 11.19 -16.36 18.22
C GLN A 92 10.16 -17.06 19.14
N GLY A 93 8.86 -16.79 18.96
CA GLY A 93 7.78 -17.41 19.74
C GLY A 93 6.84 -18.37 18.97
N LEU A 94 7.04 -18.58 17.67
CA LEU A 94 6.21 -19.49 16.85
C LEU A 94 6.45 -20.98 17.16
#